data_AF-A0AB74R072-F1
#
_entry.id   AF-A0AB74R072-F1
#
_cell.length_a   1.000
_cell.length_b   1.000
_cell.length_c   1.000
_cell.angle_alpha   90.00
_cell.angle_beta   90.00
_cell.angle_gamma   90.00
#
_symmetry.space_group_name_H-M   'P 1'
#
loop_
_entity.id
_entity.type
_entity.pdbx_description
1 polymer ?
#
loop_
_entity_poly.entity_id
_entity_poly.type
_entity_poly.pdbx_seq_one_letter_code
_entity_poly.pdbx_strand_id
1 'polypeptide(L)' 'MNKKFRLYQVDSFTKERFTGNPAGVITNADGLSESQMQKITRELNNS' A
#
# COMPACT_ATOMS: atom_id res chain seq x y z
N MET A 1 6.00 9.53 -20.05
CA MET A 1 6.39 10.01 -18.70
C MET A 1 6.10 8.92 -17.70
N ASN A 2 7.04 8.56 -16.82
CA ASN A 2 6.76 7.60 -15.74
C ASN A 2 6.04 8.32 -14.60
N LYS A 3 4.82 7.85 -14.27
CA LYS A 3 4.07 8.33 -13.12
C LYS A 3 4.68 7.72 -11.85
N LYS A 4 4.98 8.55 -10.85
CA LYS A 4 5.54 8.11 -9.56
C LYS A 4 4.45 8.12 -8.50
N PHE A 5 4.36 7.03 -7.74
CA PHE A 5 3.47 6.88 -6.61
C PHE A 5 4.27 6.77 -5.32
N ARG A 6 3.73 7.27 -4.21
CA ARG A 6 4.30 7.06 -2.88
C ARG A 6 3.54 5.93 -2.21
N LEU A 7 4.26 4.90 -1.80
CA LEU A 7 3.75 3.77 -1.04
C LEU A 7 4.32 3.86 0.37
N TYR A 8 3.45 3.63 1.36
CA TYR A 8 3.80 3.50 2.76
C TYR A 8 3.39 2.11 3.25
N GLN A 9 4.21 1.53 4.12
CA GLN A 9 3.82 0.38 4.92
C GLN A 9 3.59 0.85 6.36
N VAL A 10 2.40 0.57 6.88
CA VAL A 10 1.94 1.05 8.18
C VAL A 10 1.45 -0.13 9.00
N ASP A 11 1.96 -0.23 10.22
CA ASP A 11 1.46 -1.17 11.23
C ASP A 11 0.24 -0.54 11.92
N SER A 12 -0.95 -1.00 11.55
CA SER A 12 -2.22 -0.48 12.08
C SER A 12 -2.51 -1.04 13.47
N PHE A 13 -3.25 -0.27 14.28
CA PHE A 13 -3.65 -0.64 15.65
C PHE A 13 -2.48 -0.81 16.65
N THR A 14 -1.31 -0.26 16.33
CA THR A 14 -0.15 -0.28 17.23
C THR A 14 0.67 1.01 17.14
N LYS A 15 1.57 1.19 18.10
CA LYS A 15 2.68 2.16 18.04
C LYS A 15 4.05 1.49 18.05
N GLU A 16 4.09 0.17 18.23
CA GLU A 16 5.29 -0.65 18.24
C GLU A 16 5.52 -1.24 16.85
N ARG A 17 6.75 -1.17 16.33
CA ARG A 17 7.08 -1.69 14.99
C ARG A 17 6.88 -3.20 14.94
N PHE A 18 6.43 -3.71 13.80
CA PHE A 18 6.24 -5.14 13.51
C PHE A 18 5.16 -5.80 14.37
N THR A 19 4.20 -5.03 14.85
CA THR A 19 3.04 -5.52 15.60
C THR A 19 1.75 -4.98 14.97
N GLY A 20 0.58 -5.43 15.42
CA GLY A 20 -0.68 -4.99 14.83
C GLY A 20 -0.93 -5.58 13.44
N ASN A 21 -1.55 -4.81 12.54
CA ASN A 21 -1.92 -5.25 11.19
C ASN A 21 -1.17 -4.45 10.11
N PRO A 22 -0.25 -5.06 9.34
CA PRO A 22 0.47 -4.35 8.28
C PRO A 22 -0.48 -3.99 7.14
N ALA A 23 -0.43 -2.73 6.70
CA ALA A 23 -1.24 -2.21 5.61
C ALA A 23 -0.39 -1.40 4.62
N GLY A 24 -0.68 -1.56 3.33
CA GLY A 24 -0.11 -0.75 2.26
C GLY A 24 -0.98 0.46 1.96
N VAL A 25 -0.39 1.66 1.93
CA VAL A 25 -1.12 2.91 1.68
C VAL A 25 -0.48 3.67 0.52
N ILE A 26 -1.28 4.03 -0.49
CA ILE A 26 -0.88 4.92 -1.59
C ILE A 26 -1.66 6.22 -1.47
N THR A 27 -0.97 7.34 -1.23
CA THR A 27 -1.60 8.63 -0.94
C THR A 27 -2.01 9.44 -2.18
N ASN A 28 -1.58 9.01 -3.39
CA ASN A 28 -1.84 9.70 -4.66
C ASN A 28 -2.21 8.72 -5.78
N ALA A 29 -3.16 7.83 -5.50
CA ALA A 29 -3.53 6.70 -6.37
C ALA A 29 -4.29 7.07 -7.66
N ASP A 30 -4.54 8.35 -7.90
CA ASP A 30 -5.21 8.82 -9.12
C ASP A 30 -4.52 8.27 -10.38
N GLY A 31 -5.32 7.72 -11.29
CA GLY A 31 -4.84 7.13 -12.54
C GLY A 31 -4.23 5.73 -12.40
N LEU A 32 -4.39 5.06 -11.26
CA LEU A 32 -4.31 3.60 -11.19
C LEU A 32 -5.66 3.01 -11.59
N SER A 33 -5.66 2.02 -12.49
CA SER A 33 -6.83 1.18 -12.70
C SER A 33 -7.01 0.22 -11.52
N GLU A 34 -8.23 -0.30 -11.34
CA GLU A 34 -8.50 -1.34 -10.34
C GLU A 34 -7.58 -2.56 -10.52
N SER A 35 -7.35 -2.98 -11.77
CA SER A 35 -6.43 -4.08 -12.07
C SER A 35 -4.98 -3.79 -11.70
N GLN A 36 -4.52 -2.53 -11.78
CA GLN A 36 -3.21 -2.14 -11.29
C GLN A 36 -3.18 -2.13 -9.77
N MET A 37 -4.21 -1.62 -9.10
CA MET A 37 -4.33 -1.65 -7.64
C MET A 37 -4.28 -3.10 -7.12
N GLN A 38 -5.03 -4.03 -7.73
CA GLN A 38 -4.99 -5.45 -7.35
C GLN A 38 -3.61 -6.08 -7.53
N LYS A 39 -2.89 -5.75 -8.61
CA LYS A 39 -1.51 -6.23 -8.80
C LYS A 39 -0.57 -5.71 -7.71
N ILE A 40 -0.73 -4.45 -7.32
CA ILE A 40 0.04 -3.85 -6.23
C ILE A 40 -0.27 -4.56 -4.90
N THR A 41 -1.55 -4.79 -4.59
CA THR A 41 -1.94 -5.53 -3.37
C THR A 41 -1.34 -6.93 -3.35
N ARG A 42 -1.35 -7.64 -4.49
CA ARG A 42 -0.73 -8.96 -4.60
C ARG A 42 0.78 -8.94 -4.35
N GLU A 43 1.46 -7.89 -4.82
CA GLU A 43 2.90 -7.70 -4.58
C GLU A 43 3.19 -7.40 -3.10
N LEU A 44 2.36 -6.59 -2.46
CA LEU A 44 2.53 -6.22 -1.06
C LEU A 44 2.23 -7.37 -0.10
N ASN A 45 1.41 -8.34 -0.51
CA ASN A 45 1.04 -9.51 0.26
C ASN A 45 0.59 -9.18 1.70
N ASN A 46 -0.04 -8.02 1.86
CA ASN A 46 -0.75 -7.68 3.08
C ASN A 46 -2.15 -8.31 3.05
N SER A 47 -2.76 -8.40 4.23
CA SER A 47 -4.08 -8.98 4.48
C SER A 47 -5.22 -8.34 3.67
#